data_AF-A0AB38PLY4-F1
#
_entry.id   AF-A0AB38PLY4-F1
#
_cell.length_a   1.000
_cell.length_b   1.000
_cell.length_c   1.000
_cell.angle_alpha   90.00
_cell.angle_beta   90.00
_cell.angle_gamma   90.00
#
_symmetry.space_group_name_H-M   'P 1'
#
loop_
_entity.id
_entity.type
_entity.pdbx_description
1 polymer ?
#
loop_
_entity_poly.entity_id
_entity_poly.type
_entity_poly.pdbx_seq_one_letter_code
_entity_poly.pdbx_strand_id
1 'polypeptide(L)'
;MNQGAKIVSDAIIGNDFKVVVVNGKSYIIYPPTIHKIAGAASYLSNVGKIENLEDIFLSMKDTPNASHALSWFINGNDELFEELSKGTFEENVKALSIAFSLISVENFMKLSALVKNVASLAAKQK
;
A
#
# COMPACT_ATOMS: atom_id res chain seq x y z
N MET A 1 20.87 -13.68 6.10
CA MET A 1 19.75 -13.70 5.12
C MET A 1 19.60 -12.32 4.51
N ASN A 2 19.43 -12.22 3.19
CA ASN A 2 19.13 -10.94 2.55
C ASN A 2 17.70 -10.53 2.92
N GLN A 3 17.54 -9.53 3.80
CA GLN A 3 16.23 -9.06 4.28
C GLN A 3 15.31 -8.64 3.13
N GLY A 4 15.85 -8.05 2.06
CA GLY A 4 15.06 -7.67 0.88
C GLY A 4 14.45 -8.87 0.15
N ALA A 5 15.20 -9.98 0.04
CA ALA A 5 14.69 -11.22 -0.57
C ALA A 5 13.53 -11.81 0.24
N LYS A 6 13.62 -11.78 1.58
CA LYS A 6 12.56 -12.26 2.46
C LYS A 6 11.29 -11.41 2.32
N ILE A 7 11.42 -10.08 2.40
CA ILE A 7 10.27 -9.16 2.32
C ILE A 7 9.49 -9.36 1.02
N VAL A 8 10.19 -9.44 -0.11
CA VAL A 8 9.51 -9.61 -1.39
C VAL A 8 8.96 -11.02 -1.58
N SER A 9 9.64 -12.05 -1.08
CA SER A 9 9.08 -13.42 -1.10
C SER A 9 7.81 -13.49 -0.27
N ASP A 10 7.82 -12.88 0.93
CA ASP A 10 6.65 -12.80 1.82
C ASP A 10 5.50 -12.02 1.15
N ALA A 11 5.79 -10.92 0.45
CA ALA A 11 4.79 -10.17 -0.33
C ALA A 11 4.18 -10.99 -1.48
N ILE A 12 4.98 -11.77 -2.21
CA ILE A 12 4.51 -12.59 -3.34
C ILE A 12 3.62 -13.74 -2.87
N ILE A 13 3.97 -14.40 -1.76
CA ILE A 13 3.21 -15.55 -1.24
C ILE A 13 2.08 -15.15 -0.29
N GLY A 14 1.88 -13.85 -0.05
CA GLY A 14 0.81 -13.33 0.80
C GLY A 14 1.09 -13.36 2.31
N ASN A 15 2.35 -13.56 2.70
CA ASN A 15 2.77 -13.52 4.11
C ASN A 15 3.12 -12.10 4.61
N ASP A 16 3.30 -11.13 3.70
CA ASP A 16 3.43 -9.72 4.06
C ASP A 16 2.05 -9.06 3.99
N PHE A 17 1.53 -8.67 5.16
CA PHE A 17 0.29 -7.93 5.27
C PHE A 17 0.26 -7.13 6.58
N LYS A 18 -0.65 -6.17 6.64
CA LYS A 18 -0.96 -5.42 7.86
C LYS A 18 -2.46 -5.52 8.13
N VAL A 19 -2.80 -5.58 9.41
CA VAL A 19 -4.19 -5.49 9.86
C VAL A 19 -4.45 -4.07 10.31
N VAL A 20 -5.53 -3.48 9.80
CA VAL A 20 -6.02 -2.16 10.22
C VAL A 20 -7.41 -2.32 10.82
N VAL A 21 -7.77 -1.42 11.73
CA VAL A 21 -9.10 -1.39 12.34
C VAL A 21 -9.76 -0.06 12.02
N VAL A 22 -10.96 -0.11 11.45
CA VAL A 22 -11.80 1.05 11.13
C VAL A 22 -13.22 0.72 11.57
N ASN A 23 -13.86 1.62 12.33
CA ASN A 23 -15.22 1.40 12.86
C ASN A 23 -15.39 0.05 13.58
N GLY A 24 -14.40 -0.36 14.38
CA GLY A 24 -14.41 -1.63 15.11
C GLY A 24 -14.29 -2.90 14.27
N LYS A 25 -14.08 -2.79 12.95
CA LYS A 25 -13.87 -3.94 12.03
C LYS A 25 -12.41 -4.03 11.59
N SER A 26 -11.90 -5.24 11.47
CA SER A 26 -10.53 -5.51 11.03
C SER A 26 -10.46 -5.79 9.54
N TYR A 27 -9.48 -5.19 8.86
CA TYR A 27 -9.22 -5.38 7.44
C TYR A 27 -7.76 -5.75 7.22
N ILE A 28 -7.52 -6.62 6.24
CA ILE A 28 -6.18 -7.04 5.84
C ILE A 28 -5.76 -6.21 4.63
N ILE A 29 -4.58 -5.60 4.71
CA ILE A 29 -3.95 -4.88 3.61
C ILE A 29 -2.68 -5.62 3.23
N TYR A 30 -2.63 -6.07 1.98
CA TYR A 30 -1.44 -6.63 1.34
C TYR A 30 -0.65 -5.52 0.63
N PRO A 31 0.64 -5.73 0.34
CA PRO A 31 1.40 -4.92 -0.61
C PRO A 31 0.58 -4.63 -1.87
N PRO A 32 0.22 -3.36 -2.14
CA PRO A 32 -0.77 -3.06 -3.16
C PRO A 32 -0.17 -3.16 -4.56
N THR A 33 -0.99 -3.64 -5.50
CA THR A 33 -0.62 -3.65 -6.92
C THR A 33 -0.73 -2.25 -7.52
N ILE A 34 -0.12 -2.03 -8.69
CA ILE A 34 -0.26 -0.77 -9.45
C ILE A 34 -1.74 -0.43 -9.68
N HIS A 35 -2.59 -1.43 -9.89
CA HIS A 35 -4.04 -1.24 -10.05
C HIS A 35 -4.69 -0.63 -8.79
N LYS A 36 -4.42 -1.20 -7.60
CA LYS A 36 -4.91 -0.67 -6.33
C LYS A 36 -4.39 0.73 -6.05
N ILE A 37 -3.11 0.97 -6.33
CA ILE A 37 -2.47 2.29 -6.17
C ILE A 37 -3.13 3.33 -7.07
N ALA A 38 -3.35 3.00 -8.35
CA ALA A 38 -3.95 3.93 -9.31
C ALA A 38 -5.40 4.29 -8.95
N GLY A 39 -6.19 3.30 -8.52
CA GLY A 39 -7.55 3.54 -8.07
C GLY A 39 -7.61 4.34 -6.77
N ALA A 40 -6.74 4.07 -5.80
CA ALA A 40 -6.63 4.92 -4.62
C ALA A 40 -6.21 6.35 -4.99
N ALA A 41 -5.23 6.49 -5.88
CA ALA A 41 -4.73 7.79 -6.34
C ALA A 41 -5.79 8.63 -7.06
N SER A 42 -6.78 8.04 -7.75
CA SER A 42 -7.84 8.81 -8.41
C SER A 42 -8.77 9.54 -7.43
N TYR A 43 -8.89 9.05 -6.18
CA TYR A 43 -9.61 9.75 -5.12
C TYR A 43 -8.71 10.73 -4.35
N LEU A 44 -7.40 10.59 -4.49
CA LEU A 44 -6.40 11.47 -3.89
C LEU A 44 -5.88 12.54 -4.85
N SER A 45 -6.30 12.57 -6.12
CA SER A 45 -5.74 13.49 -7.13
C SER A 45 -6.13 14.96 -6.93
N ASN A 46 -7.15 15.25 -6.12
CA ASN A 46 -7.55 16.61 -5.75
C ASN A 46 -6.80 17.14 -4.51
N VAL A 47 -5.95 16.32 -3.91
CA VAL A 47 -5.05 16.68 -2.81
C VAL A 47 -3.93 17.54 -3.42
N GLY A 48 -3.80 18.79 -2.98
CA GLY A 48 -2.78 19.72 -3.46
C GLY A 48 -1.35 19.16 -3.31
N LYS A 49 -0.38 19.87 -3.92
CA LYS A 49 1.05 19.51 -4.03
C LYS A 49 1.54 18.64 -2.84
N ILE A 50 1.72 17.36 -3.12
CA ILE A 50 2.09 16.33 -2.16
C ILE A 50 3.61 16.33 -2.03
N GLU A 51 4.16 16.99 -1.02
CA GLU A 51 5.61 16.92 -0.75
C GLU A 51 5.92 15.81 0.28
N ASN A 52 4.96 15.46 1.14
CA ASN A 52 5.06 14.34 2.09
C ASN A 52 3.66 13.75 2.46
N LEU A 53 3.65 12.64 3.22
CA LEU A 53 2.40 12.04 3.72
C LEU A 53 1.59 13.01 4.62
N GLU A 54 2.25 13.99 5.25
CA GLU A 54 1.63 14.99 6.12
C GLU A 54 0.84 16.05 5.34
N ASP A 55 1.28 16.43 4.15
CA ASP A 55 0.56 17.32 3.23
C ASP A 55 -0.70 16.64 2.67
N ILE A 56 -0.62 15.32 2.47
CA ILE A 56 -1.78 14.49 2.15
C ILE A 56 -2.78 14.49 3.32
N PHE A 57 -2.31 14.45 4.57
CA PHE A 57 -3.17 14.53 5.78
C PHE A 57 -3.84 15.90 5.95
N LEU A 58 -3.16 17.01 5.64
CA LEU A 58 -3.66 18.38 5.84
C LEU A 58 -4.70 18.81 4.80
N SER A 59 -4.64 18.24 3.59
CA SER A 59 -5.51 18.57 2.46
C SER A 59 -6.78 17.71 2.38
N MET A 60 -6.83 16.59 3.10
CA MET A 60 -8.01 15.71 3.20
C MET A 60 -9.02 16.13 4.30
N LYS A 61 -8.90 17.36 4.83
CA LYS A 61 -9.69 17.87 5.99
C LYS A 61 -11.21 17.72 5.91
N ASP A 62 -11.75 17.52 4.72
CA ASP A 62 -13.12 17.09 4.50
C ASP A 62 -13.10 16.19 3.27
N THR A 63 -13.20 14.87 3.39
CA THR A 63 -13.94 14.07 2.39
C THR A 63 -13.99 12.55 2.63
N PRO A 64 -15.07 11.89 2.15
CA PRO A 64 -15.14 10.45 1.86
C PRO A 64 -13.96 9.86 1.06
N ASN A 65 -13.10 10.70 0.46
CA ASN A 65 -11.94 10.30 -0.33
C ASN A 65 -10.95 9.41 0.43
N ALA A 66 -10.78 9.62 1.73
CA ALA A 66 -9.94 8.73 2.55
C ALA A 66 -10.53 7.31 2.62
N SER A 67 -11.84 7.19 2.80
CA SER A 67 -12.56 5.91 2.82
C SER A 67 -12.55 5.24 1.45
N HIS A 68 -12.74 6.01 0.36
CA HIS A 68 -12.61 5.51 -1.01
C HIS A 68 -11.21 4.96 -1.28
N ALA A 69 -10.17 5.76 -1.03
CA ALA A 69 -8.80 5.35 -1.23
C ALA A 69 -8.44 4.09 -0.42
N LEU A 70 -8.94 4.01 0.82
CA LEU A 70 -8.72 2.85 1.68
C LEU A 70 -9.46 1.60 1.16
N SER A 71 -10.69 1.74 0.63
CA SER A 71 -11.42 0.65 -0.03
C SER A 71 -10.59 0.06 -1.17
N TRP A 72 -9.96 0.91 -1.98
CA TRP A 72 -9.07 0.48 -3.06
C TRP A 72 -7.82 -0.25 -2.55
N PHE A 73 -7.21 0.19 -1.45
CA PHE A 73 -6.08 -0.54 -0.87
C PHE A 73 -6.47 -1.93 -0.34
N ILE A 74 -7.63 -2.03 0.31
CA ILE A 74 -8.12 -3.30 0.89
C ILE A 74 -8.61 -4.24 -0.22
N ASN A 75 -9.61 -3.82 -1.00
CA ASN A 75 -10.34 -4.69 -1.92
C ASN A 75 -9.95 -4.51 -3.39
N GLY A 76 -9.34 -3.38 -3.75
CA GLY A 76 -9.02 -3.05 -5.15
C GLY A 76 -10.20 -2.52 -5.96
N ASN A 77 -11.24 -2.07 -5.27
CA ASN A 77 -12.40 -1.38 -5.82
C ASN A 77 -13.01 -0.52 -4.70
N ASP A 78 -14.18 0.08 -4.97
CA ASP A 78 -14.83 1.02 -4.06
C ASP A 78 -15.92 0.38 -3.16
N GLU A 79 -16.04 -0.94 -3.12
CA GLU A 79 -17.15 -1.65 -2.46
C GLU A 79 -17.19 -1.47 -0.94
N LEU A 80 -16.06 -1.16 -0.30
CA LEU A 80 -15.98 -0.98 1.15
C LEU A 80 -16.20 0.48 1.58
N PHE A 81 -16.41 1.40 0.65
CA PHE A 81 -16.56 2.83 0.94
C PHE A 81 -17.60 3.11 2.04
N GLU A 82 -18.84 2.61 1.86
CA GLU A 82 -19.96 2.84 2.79
C GLU A 82 -19.72 2.28 4.19
N GLU A 83 -18.86 1.29 4.31
CA GLU A 83 -18.48 0.70 5.59
C GLU A 83 -17.37 1.52 6.26
N LEU A 84 -16.36 1.90 5.48
CA LEU A 84 -15.21 2.67 5.95
C LEU A 84 -15.56 4.14 6.24
N SER A 85 -16.58 4.70 5.59
CA SER A 85 -17.08 6.06 5.82
C SER A 85 -17.75 6.23 7.18
N LYS A 86 -18.15 5.12 7.83
CA LYS A 86 -18.68 5.09 9.20
C LYS A 86 -17.58 5.16 10.27
N GLY A 87 -16.33 4.90 9.89
CA GLY A 87 -15.17 5.08 10.77
C GLY A 87 -14.78 6.56 10.89
N THR A 88 -13.90 6.86 11.84
CA THR A 88 -13.41 8.24 11.97
C THR A 88 -12.43 8.55 10.84
N PHE A 89 -12.29 9.85 10.52
CA PHE A 89 -11.29 10.30 9.58
C PHE A 89 -9.87 9.84 9.98
N GLU A 90 -9.55 9.92 11.27
CA GLU A 90 -8.25 9.52 11.82
C GLU A 90 -7.99 8.01 11.68
N GLU A 91 -9.02 7.17 11.85
CA GLU A 91 -8.92 5.73 11.61
C GLU A 91 -8.57 5.44 10.14
N ASN A 92 -9.29 6.06 9.20
CA ASN A 92 -9.06 5.89 7.77
C ASN A 92 -7.68 6.39 7.35
N VAL A 93 -7.26 7.54 7.87
CA VAL A 93 -5.95 8.13 7.61
C VAL A 93 -4.81 7.26 8.15
N LYS A 94 -4.94 6.75 9.38
CA LYS A 94 -3.95 5.84 9.97
C LYS A 94 -3.83 4.55 9.16
N ALA A 95 -4.95 4.02 8.69
CA ALA A 95 -4.99 2.84 7.84
C ALA A 95 -4.33 3.10 6.46
N LEU A 96 -4.57 4.27 5.85
CA LEU A 96 -3.89 4.69 4.62
C LEU A 96 -2.38 4.80 4.81
N SER A 97 -1.90 5.39 5.90
CA SER A 97 -0.46 5.46 6.21
C SER A 97 0.18 4.06 6.28
N ILE A 98 -0.52 3.10 6.90
CA ILE A 98 -0.11 1.70 6.92
C ILE A 98 -0.08 1.10 5.50
N ALA A 99 -1.10 1.38 4.68
CA ALA A 99 -1.12 0.93 3.28
C ALA A 99 0.05 1.49 2.47
N PHE A 100 0.36 2.79 2.61
CA PHE A 100 1.50 3.42 1.96
C PHE A 100 2.84 2.83 2.40
N SER A 101 2.96 2.44 3.68
CA SER A 101 4.18 1.79 4.18
C SER A 101 4.49 0.44 3.51
N LEU A 102 3.49 -0.20 2.91
CA LEU A 102 3.64 -1.44 2.14
C LEU A 102 4.05 -1.20 0.68
N ILE A 103 4.05 0.05 0.19
CA ILE A 103 4.50 0.42 -1.15
C ILE A 103 6.02 0.46 -1.18
N SER A 104 6.61 -0.72 -1.38
CA SER A 104 8.04 -0.92 -1.37
C SER A 104 8.64 -0.76 -2.78
N VAL A 105 8.90 0.47 -3.22
CA VAL A 105 9.74 0.71 -4.42
C VAL A 105 11.16 0.16 -4.18
N GLU A 106 11.68 0.34 -2.97
CA GLU A 106 13.05 -0.06 -2.61
C GLU A 106 13.25 -1.58 -2.60
N ASN A 107 12.31 -2.37 -2.06
CA ASN A 107 12.48 -3.83 -2.07
C ASN A 107 12.26 -4.45 -3.46
N PHE A 108 11.44 -3.83 -4.33
CA PHE A 108 11.31 -4.26 -5.71
C PHE A 108 12.62 -4.08 -6.49
N MET A 109 13.30 -2.95 -6.28
CA MET A 109 14.63 -2.69 -6.84
C MET A 109 15.68 -3.65 -6.28
N LYS A 110 15.66 -3.92 -4.97
CA LYS A 110 16.56 -4.90 -4.33
C LYS A 110 16.33 -6.32 -4.87
N LEU A 111 15.08 -6.73 -5.09
CA LEU A 111 14.80 -8.06 -5.64
C LEU A 111 15.20 -8.17 -7.11
N SER A 112 14.95 -7.14 -7.92
CA SER A 112 15.46 -7.08 -9.30
C SER A 112 16.99 -7.21 -9.35
N ALA A 113 17.71 -6.53 -8.45
CA ALA A 113 19.15 -6.66 -8.32
C ALA A 113 19.59 -8.08 -7.90
N LEU A 114 18.90 -8.70 -6.94
CA LEU A 114 19.11 -10.09 -6.54
C LEU A 114 18.91 -11.07 -7.70
N VAL A 115 17.80 -10.97 -8.44
CA VAL A 115 17.50 -11.84 -9.59
C VAL A 115 18.57 -11.68 -10.67
N LYS A 116 19.01 -10.45 -10.97
CA LYS A 116 20.13 -10.19 -11.89
C LYS A 116 21.43 -10.86 -11.44
N ASN A 117 21.74 -10.78 -10.14
CA ASN A 117 22.93 -11.39 -9.58
C ASN A 117 22.87 -12.92 -9.63
N VAL A 118 21.73 -13.53 -9.31
CA VAL A 118 21.52 -14.99 -9.41
C VAL A 118 21.62 -15.47 -10.86
N ALA A 119 20.99 -14.77 -11.81
CA ALA A 119 21.09 -15.08 -13.22
C ALA A 119 22.53 -14.98 -13.74
N SER A 120 23.29 -13.97 -13.30
CA SER A 120 24.71 -13.82 -13.65
C SER A 120 25.59 -14.92 -13.07
N LEU A 121 25.32 -15.37 -11.84
CA LEU A 121 26.03 -16.48 -11.20
C LEU A 121 25.76 -17.81 -11.90
N ALA A 122 24.51 -18.09 -12.24
CA ALA A 122 24.12 -19.27 -13.01
C ALA A 122 24.74 -19.28 -14.42
N ALA A 123 24.84 -18.11 -15.07
CA ALA A 123 25.48 -17.96 -16.38
C ALA A 123 27.01 -18.09 -16.36
N LYS A 124 27.66 -17.87 -15.21
CA LYS A 124 29.12 -17.99 -15.03
C LYS A 124 29.59 -19.39 -14.63
N GLN A 125 28.68 -20.32 -14.32
CA GLN A 125 29.02 -21.74 -14.27
C GLN A 125 29.21 -22.28 -15.71
N LYS A 126 30.44 -22.21 -16.19
CA LYS A 126 30.98 -23.00 -17.29
C LYS A 126 32.32 -23.57 -16.85
#